data_AF-A0A7S0TGW4-F1
#
_entry.id   AF-A0A7S0TGW4-F1
#
_cell.length_a   1.000
_cell.length_b   1.000
_cell.length_c   1.000
_cell.angle_alpha   90.00
_cell.angle_beta   90.00
_cell.angle_gamma   90.00
#
_symmetry.space_group_name_H-M   'P 1'
#
loop_
_entity.id
_entity.type
_entity.pdbx_description
1 polymer ?
#
loop_
_entity_poly.entity_id
_entity_poly.type
_entity_poly.pdbx_seq_one_letter_code
_entity_poly.pdbx_strand_id
1 'polypeptide(L)'
;MAEREALREMSNTNGDVVREVDGLGGALEKGCSLNVSPSAGAGSAAPKPRTEGGGERAGGGEEGDTVTIDTGEVMSQLESFFSAPEFTGYVRKFVEEHMAAFVFVEEGEEQPLCNYDLYLKYTCIIEEQLDDFLSNIGIGHEDLVSLCMAEKGEGNSASYCLDYIIASTQYDAFVQMMYEMRHVNEFFFDTDDFAGYSCLGNLDALEPLEGGGEGAP
;
A
#
# COMPACT_ATOMS: atom_id res chain seq x y z
N MET A 1 -52.75 21.15 -8.97
CA MET A 1 -52.20 20.88 -7.61
C MET A 1 -52.07 19.38 -7.31
N ALA A 2 -52.77 18.48 -8.01
CA ALA A 2 -52.66 17.03 -7.78
C ALA A 2 -51.40 16.36 -8.37
N GLU A 3 -50.64 17.01 -9.27
CA GLU A 3 -49.45 16.40 -9.90
C GLU A 3 -48.14 16.56 -9.12
N ARG A 4 -48.11 17.38 -8.06
CA ARG A 4 -46.90 17.58 -7.24
C ARG A 4 -46.73 16.57 -6.09
N GLU A 5 -47.73 15.72 -5.85
CA GLU A 5 -47.66 14.67 -4.81
C GLU A 5 -47.10 13.35 -5.34
N ALA A 6 -47.24 13.05 -6.64
CA ALA A 6 -46.77 11.79 -7.23
C ALA A 6 -45.25 11.67 -7.36
N LEU A 7 -44.51 12.78 -7.36
CA LEU A 7 -43.03 12.76 -7.41
C LEU A 7 -42.37 12.59 -6.03
N ARG A 8 -43.14 12.65 -4.93
CA ARG A 8 -42.59 12.47 -3.58
C ARG A 8 -42.61 11.02 -3.09
N GLU A 9 -43.36 10.12 -3.75
CA GLU A 9 -43.41 8.69 -3.39
C GLU A 9 -42.38 7.81 -4.11
N MET A 10 -41.70 8.30 -5.16
CA MET A 10 -40.71 7.49 -5.89
C MET A 10 -39.29 7.54 -5.31
N SER A 11 -39.06 8.29 -4.22
CA SER A 11 -37.72 8.44 -3.62
C SER A 11 -37.43 7.51 -2.43
N ASN A 12 -38.34 6.57 -2.10
CA ASN A 12 -38.29 5.85 -0.81
C ASN A 12 -38.14 4.32 -0.89
N THR A 13 -37.65 3.77 -2.01
CA THR A 13 -37.50 2.31 -2.17
C THR A 13 -36.07 1.79 -2.34
N ASN A 14 -35.05 2.57 -1.95
CA ASN A 14 -33.64 2.14 -1.99
C ASN A 14 -33.07 1.75 -0.62
N GLY A 15 -33.87 1.17 0.25
CA GLY A 15 -33.40 0.63 1.53
C GLY A 15 -33.86 -0.80 1.73
N ASP A 16 -33.18 -1.78 1.12
CA ASP A 16 -32.93 -3.12 1.69
C ASP A 16 -32.11 -4.02 0.74
N VAL A 17 -30.87 -3.63 0.43
CA VAL A 17 -29.87 -4.59 -0.04
C VAL A 17 -28.63 -4.43 0.85
N VAL A 18 -28.83 -4.66 2.15
CA VAL A 18 -27.72 -5.06 3.01
C VAL A 18 -27.44 -6.51 2.63
N ARG A 19 -26.55 -6.71 1.67
CA ARG A 19 -25.92 -8.01 1.47
C ARG A 19 -25.13 -8.32 2.74
N GLU A 20 -25.65 -9.26 3.48
CA GLU A 20 -25.01 -10.07 4.50
C GLU A 20 -23.61 -10.49 4.00
N VAL A 21 -22.59 -9.71 4.34
CA VAL A 21 -21.16 -10.09 4.32
C VAL A 21 -20.73 -10.42 5.74
N ASP A 22 -21.50 -11.27 6.40
CA ASP A 22 -21.10 -11.93 7.64
C ASP A 22 -20.10 -13.05 7.28
N GLY A 23 -18.81 -12.72 7.25
CA GLY A 23 -17.80 -13.76 7.00
C GLY A 23 -16.32 -13.42 7.20
N LEU A 24 -15.91 -12.13 7.22
CA LEU A 24 -14.48 -11.79 7.31
C LEU A 24 -14.13 -10.78 8.42
N GLY A 25 -15.07 -10.44 9.31
CA GLY A 25 -14.87 -9.45 10.38
C GLY A 25 -14.24 -9.97 11.68
N GLY A 26 -13.62 -11.15 11.70
CA GLY A 26 -13.23 -11.82 12.95
C GLY A 26 -11.75 -11.80 13.36
N ALA A 27 -10.83 -11.28 12.52
CA ALA A 27 -9.39 -11.49 12.73
C ALA A 27 -8.57 -10.24 13.12
N LEU A 28 -9.10 -9.03 12.95
CA LEU A 28 -8.33 -7.78 13.13
C LEU A 28 -8.49 -7.11 14.52
N GLU A 29 -8.90 -7.87 15.54
CA GLU A 29 -8.83 -7.45 16.95
C GLU A 29 -7.70 -8.15 17.73
N LYS A 30 -6.76 -8.82 17.05
CA LYS A 30 -5.44 -9.01 17.64
C LYS A 30 -4.77 -7.64 17.65
N GLY A 31 -5.13 -6.84 18.65
CA GLY A 31 -4.54 -5.53 18.83
C GLY A 31 -3.03 -5.67 18.78
N CYS A 32 -2.42 -5.08 17.74
CA CYS A 32 -1.09 -4.53 17.79
C CYS A 32 -1.07 -3.70 19.07
N SER A 33 -0.73 -4.35 20.18
CA SER A 33 -0.38 -3.69 21.42
C SER A 33 0.94 -3.03 21.09
N LEU A 34 0.84 -1.86 20.45
CA LEU A 34 1.91 -0.90 20.32
C LEU A 34 2.26 -0.52 21.75
N ASN A 35 3.06 -1.38 22.36
CA ASN A 35 3.73 -1.13 23.61
C ASN A 35 4.86 -0.16 23.24
N VAL A 36 4.47 1.04 22.83
CA VAL A 36 5.36 2.18 22.61
C VAL A 36 5.87 2.51 24.00
N SER A 37 6.89 1.78 24.42
CA SER A 37 7.64 2.11 25.60
C SER A 37 8.15 3.53 25.36
N PRO A 38 7.78 4.52 26.19
CA PRO A 38 8.32 5.86 26.03
C PRO A 38 9.84 5.73 26.12
N SER A 39 10.52 6.03 25.01
CA SER A 39 11.97 6.14 24.96
C SER A 39 12.37 7.26 25.91
N ALA A 40 12.60 6.89 27.16
CA ALA A 40 13.09 7.79 28.18
C ALA A 40 14.48 8.26 27.72
N GLY A 41 14.59 9.54 27.42
CA GLY A 41 15.86 10.21 27.15
C GLY A 41 16.86 9.89 28.25
N ALA A 42 17.79 8.99 27.94
CA ALA A 42 18.87 8.62 28.83
C ALA A 42 19.84 9.79 28.93
N GLY A 43 19.93 10.34 30.13
CA GLY A 43 20.92 11.34 30.50
C GLY A 43 22.33 10.86 30.21
N SER A 44 23.11 11.79 29.67
CA SER A 44 24.56 11.72 29.53
C SER A 44 25.22 11.36 30.87
N ALA A 45 25.73 10.14 30.98
CA ALA A 45 26.59 9.70 32.07
C ALA A 45 27.92 9.22 31.47
N ALA A 46 29.00 9.87 31.93
CA ALA A 46 30.35 9.77 31.42
C ALA A 46 30.92 8.34 31.36
N PRO A 47 31.78 8.04 30.37
CA PRO A 47 32.41 6.73 30.23
C PRO A 47 33.46 6.48 31.32
N LYS A 48 33.34 5.36 32.04
CA LYS A 48 34.41 4.82 32.89
C LYS A 48 35.39 4.00 32.04
N PRO A 49 36.71 4.13 32.25
CA PRO A 49 37.70 3.31 31.58
C PRO A 49 37.69 1.89 32.18
N ARG A 50 37.57 0.86 31.34
CA ARG A 50 37.59 -0.54 31.78
C ARG A 50 38.67 -1.33 31.06
N THR A 51 39.74 -1.52 31.82
CA THR A 51 40.67 -2.66 31.95
C THR A 51 40.71 -3.67 30.81
N GLU A 52 41.90 -3.69 30.19
CA GLU A 52 42.44 -4.73 29.32
C GLU A 52 42.40 -6.10 30.00
N GLY A 53 41.77 -7.07 29.33
CA GLY A 53 41.75 -8.47 29.73
C GLY A 53 41.80 -9.34 28.49
N GLY A 54 43.02 -9.66 28.05
CA GLY A 54 43.31 -10.54 26.92
C GLY A 54 42.86 -11.97 27.22
N GLY A 55 42.02 -12.50 26.33
CA GLY A 55 41.64 -13.91 26.29
C GLY A 55 41.69 -14.38 24.85
N GLU A 56 42.86 -14.85 24.42
CA GLU A 56 43.03 -15.65 23.21
C GLU A 56 42.11 -16.88 23.28
N ARG A 57 41.05 -16.90 22.47
CA ARG A 57 40.31 -18.13 22.16
C ARG A 57 40.51 -18.45 20.69
N ALA A 58 41.28 -19.51 20.47
CA ALA A 58 41.56 -20.10 19.19
C ALA A 58 40.29 -20.68 18.54
N GLY A 59 40.05 -20.20 17.32
CA GLY A 59 39.48 -20.88 16.16
C GLY A 59 38.74 -22.21 16.34
N GLY A 60 37.43 -22.15 16.09
CA GLY A 60 36.68 -23.21 15.41
C GLY A 60 36.00 -22.57 14.20
N GLY A 61 36.57 -22.76 13.01
CA GLY A 61 35.98 -22.30 11.76
C GLY A 61 34.83 -23.23 11.40
N GLU A 62 33.61 -22.87 11.80
CA GLU A 62 32.41 -23.38 11.16
C GLU A 62 32.37 -22.72 9.78
N GLU A 63 32.72 -23.48 8.72
CA GLU A 63 32.37 -23.16 7.34
C GLU A 63 30.84 -23.18 7.26
N GLY A 64 30.23 -22.07 7.68
CA GLY A 64 28.83 -21.79 7.49
C GLY A 64 28.60 -21.69 6.00
N ASP A 65 27.79 -22.60 5.48
CA ASP A 65 27.24 -22.56 4.13
C ASP A 65 26.51 -21.22 3.96
N THR A 66 27.21 -20.22 3.40
CA THR A 66 26.64 -18.91 3.12
C THR A 66 25.72 -19.07 1.92
N VAL A 67 24.43 -19.28 2.20
CA VAL A 67 23.38 -19.25 1.19
C VAL A 67 23.43 -17.89 0.50
N THR A 68 23.81 -17.87 -0.77
CA THR A 68 23.76 -16.65 -1.59
C THR A 68 22.32 -16.39 -1.97
N ILE A 69 21.69 -15.40 -1.35
CA ILE A 69 20.35 -14.93 -1.70
C ILE A 69 20.45 -14.15 -3.02
N ASP A 70 19.72 -14.57 -4.05
CA ASP A 70 19.60 -13.80 -5.30
C ASP A 70 18.70 -12.59 -5.04
N THR A 71 19.32 -11.41 -4.95
CA THR A 71 18.63 -10.16 -4.64
C THR A 71 17.56 -9.81 -5.67
N GLY A 72 17.79 -10.11 -6.95
CA GLY A 72 16.84 -9.82 -8.02
C GLY A 72 15.61 -10.71 -7.94
N GLU A 73 15.78 -11.98 -7.57
CA GLU A 73 14.67 -12.91 -7.38
C GLU A 73 13.77 -12.45 -6.22
N VAL A 74 14.37 -12.07 -5.09
CA VAL A 74 13.60 -11.62 -3.91
C VAL A 74 12.84 -10.33 -4.21
N MET A 75 13.47 -9.35 -4.88
CA MET A 75 12.79 -8.11 -5.26
C MET A 75 11.63 -8.38 -6.23
N SER A 76 11.79 -9.31 -7.17
CA SER A 76 10.69 -9.71 -8.07
C SER A 76 9.53 -10.37 -7.31
N GLN A 77 9.83 -11.21 -6.31
CA GLN A 77 8.81 -11.81 -5.45
C GLN A 77 8.11 -10.76 -4.59
N LEU A 78 8.85 -9.79 -4.05
CA LEU A 78 8.33 -8.68 -3.26
C LEU A 78 7.38 -7.82 -4.12
N GLU A 79 7.78 -7.44 -5.33
CA GLU A 79 6.94 -6.69 -6.25
C GLU A 79 5.66 -7.45 -6.63
N SER A 80 5.78 -8.76 -6.88
CA SER A 80 4.62 -9.63 -7.12
C SER A 80 3.68 -9.69 -5.92
N PHE A 81 4.21 -9.71 -4.70
CA PHE A 81 3.43 -9.73 -3.46
C PHE A 81 2.65 -8.42 -3.26
N PHE A 82 3.29 -7.27 -3.38
CA PHE A 82 2.64 -5.97 -3.23
C PHE A 82 1.64 -5.67 -4.36
N SER A 83 1.81 -6.29 -5.52
CA SER A 83 0.86 -6.21 -6.64
C SER A 83 -0.30 -7.20 -6.53
N ALA A 84 -0.28 -8.10 -5.54
CA ALA A 84 -1.31 -9.12 -5.37
C ALA A 84 -2.66 -8.51 -4.99
N PRO A 85 -3.80 -9.05 -5.50
CA PRO A 85 -5.14 -8.59 -5.13
C PRO A 85 -5.42 -8.68 -3.63
N GLU A 86 -4.85 -9.67 -2.95
CA GLU A 86 -5.01 -9.89 -1.52
C GLU A 86 -4.38 -8.74 -0.73
N PHE A 87 -3.12 -8.41 -1.04
CA PHE A 87 -2.41 -7.30 -0.41
C PHE A 87 -3.08 -5.96 -0.69
N THR A 88 -3.30 -5.65 -1.97
CA THR A 88 -3.93 -4.38 -2.38
C THR A 88 -5.37 -4.26 -1.84
N GLY A 89 -6.06 -5.38 -1.63
CA GLY A 89 -7.35 -5.44 -0.96
C GLY A 89 -7.30 -4.99 0.50
N TYR A 90 -6.27 -5.37 1.27
CA TYR A 90 -6.09 -4.89 2.64
C TYR A 90 -5.87 -3.38 2.70
N VAL A 91 -4.98 -2.86 1.84
CA VAL A 91 -4.71 -1.41 1.76
C VAL A 91 -5.96 -0.65 1.34
N ARG A 92 -6.67 -1.11 0.31
CA ARG A 92 -7.91 -0.49 -0.14
C ARG A 92 -8.95 -0.45 0.98
N LYS A 93 -9.17 -1.58 1.66
CA LYS A 93 -10.12 -1.67 2.76
C LYS A 93 -9.77 -0.70 3.90
N PHE A 94 -8.49 -0.61 4.27
CA PHE A 94 -8.02 0.37 5.25
C PHE A 94 -8.37 1.80 4.84
N VAL A 95 -8.08 2.16 3.59
CA VAL A 95 -8.38 3.48 3.04
C VAL A 95 -9.89 3.73 3.07
N GLU A 96 -10.72 2.82 2.59
CA GLU A 96 -12.18 2.95 2.58
C GLU A 96 -12.77 3.16 3.99
N GLU A 97 -12.29 2.40 4.98
CA GLU A 97 -12.76 2.48 6.37
C GLU A 97 -12.33 3.77 7.08
N HIS A 98 -11.20 4.37 6.68
CA HIS A 98 -10.59 5.49 7.41
C HIS A 98 -10.57 6.82 6.63
N MET A 99 -10.90 6.84 5.34
CA MET A 99 -10.87 8.04 4.50
C MET A 99 -11.78 9.15 5.03
N ALA A 100 -12.95 8.81 5.58
CA ALA A 100 -13.86 9.79 6.17
C ALA A 100 -13.34 10.41 7.49
N ALA A 101 -12.47 9.70 8.20
CA ALA A 101 -11.86 10.18 9.45
C ALA A 101 -10.56 10.94 9.22
N PHE A 102 -9.91 10.72 8.07
CA PHE A 102 -8.68 11.41 7.69
C PHE A 102 -8.96 12.88 7.36
N VAL A 103 -8.20 13.78 7.98
CA VAL A 103 -8.37 15.22 7.77
C VAL A 103 -7.31 15.72 6.79
N PHE A 104 -7.74 16.13 5.61
CA PHE A 104 -6.86 16.72 4.58
C PHE A 104 -6.66 18.22 4.88
N VAL A 105 -5.39 18.63 5.00
CA VAL A 105 -4.96 20.03 5.22
C VAL A 105 -4.22 20.57 3.99
N GLU A 106 -3.96 21.88 3.92
CA GLU A 106 -3.17 22.42 2.80
C GLU A 106 -1.68 22.09 2.95
N GLU A 107 -0.93 22.11 1.84
CA GLU A 107 0.52 21.87 1.87
C GLU A 107 1.22 22.93 2.74
N GLY A 108 2.01 22.48 3.72
CA GLY A 108 2.71 23.36 4.66
C GLY A 108 1.92 23.70 5.93
N GLU A 109 0.67 23.25 6.06
CA GLU A 109 -0.09 23.34 7.31
C GLU A 109 0.27 22.19 8.28
N GLU A 110 -0.01 22.41 9.57
CA GLU A 110 0.22 21.42 10.62
C GLU A 110 -0.78 20.25 10.51
N GLN A 111 -0.26 19.02 10.53
CA GLN A 111 -1.06 17.82 10.41
C GLN A 111 -1.81 17.48 11.72
N PRO A 112 -3.13 17.19 11.66
CA PRO A 112 -3.90 16.80 12.85
C PRO A 112 -3.38 15.53 13.50
N LEU A 113 -3.33 15.49 14.84
CA LEU A 113 -2.85 14.34 15.59
C LEU A 113 -3.62 13.04 15.29
N CYS A 114 -4.91 13.13 14.97
CA CYS A 114 -5.71 11.96 14.62
C CYS A 114 -5.22 11.25 13.33
N ASN A 115 -4.56 11.97 12.41
CA ASN A 115 -3.99 11.37 11.21
C ASN A 115 -2.79 10.47 11.57
N TYR A 116 -2.05 10.82 12.62
CA TYR A 116 -0.94 10.00 13.11
C TYR A 116 -1.42 8.67 13.71
N ASP A 117 -2.58 8.66 14.39
CA ASP A 117 -3.18 7.40 14.86
C ASP A 117 -3.56 6.47 13.70
N LEU A 118 -4.00 7.03 12.57
CA LEU A 118 -4.28 6.27 11.35
C LEU A 118 -2.98 5.75 10.71
N TYR A 119 -1.92 6.56 10.69
CA TYR A 119 -0.59 6.13 10.24
C TYR A 119 -0.10 4.91 11.02
N LEU A 120 -0.19 4.93 12.36
CA LEU A 120 0.25 3.79 13.18
C LEU A 120 -0.54 2.50 12.87
N LYS A 121 -1.84 2.62 12.58
CA LYS A 121 -2.65 1.47 12.14
C LYS A 121 -2.21 0.95 10.78
N TYR A 122 -1.96 1.86 9.84
CA TYR A 122 -1.43 1.51 8.52
C TYR A 122 -0.08 0.79 8.64
N THR A 123 0.85 1.30 9.43
CA THR A 123 2.15 0.69 9.69
C THR A 123 2.00 -0.75 10.20
N CYS A 124 1.13 -0.98 11.20
CA CYS A 124 0.86 -2.33 11.72
C CYS A 124 0.35 -3.28 10.61
N ILE A 125 -0.56 -2.84 9.74
CA ILE A 125 -1.04 -3.68 8.62
C ILE A 125 0.11 -4.06 7.69
N ILE A 126 0.94 -3.10 7.30
CA ILE A 126 2.06 -3.35 6.39
C ILE A 126 3.10 -4.27 7.04
N GLU A 127 3.45 -4.03 8.30
CA GLU A 127 4.41 -4.85 9.06
C GLU A 127 3.92 -6.29 9.20
N GLU A 128 2.64 -6.52 9.52
CA GLU A 128 2.07 -7.87 9.61
C GLU A 128 2.12 -8.59 8.26
N GLN A 129 1.70 -7.92 7.18
CA GLN A 129 1.75 -8.52 5.83
C GLN A 129 3.18 -8.82 5.37
N LEU A 130 4.13 -7.96 5.73
CA LEU A 130 5.54 -8.11 5.36
C LEU A 130 6.23 -9.21 6.18
N ASP A 131 5.96 -9.32 7.48
CA ASP A 131 6.50 -10.38 8.35
C ASP A 131 6.03 -11.78 7.90
N ASP A 132 4.75 -11.91 7.56
CA ASP A 132 4.20 -13.14 6.98
C ASP A 132 4.89 -13.49 5.66
N PHE A 133 5.10 -12.52 4.78
CA PHE A 133 5.82 -12.71 3.52
C PHE A 133 7.27 -13.15 3.74
N LEU A 134 8.03 -12.43 4.57
CA LEU A 134 9.44 -12.72 4.87
C LEU A 134 9.61 -14.10 5.49
N SER A 135 8.70 -14.49 6.39
CA SER A 135 8.69 -15.81 7.01
C SER A 135 8.45 -16.93 6.00
N ASN A 136 7.61 -16.69 4.98
CA ASN A 136 7.31 -17.67 3.93
C ASN A 136 8.49 -17.90 2.99
N ILE A 137 9.27 -16.87 2.68
CA ILE A 137 10.45 -16.96 1.81
C ILE A 137 11.74 -17.31 2.58
N GLY A 138 11.70 -17.28 3.92
CA GLY A 138 12.83 -17.63 4.79
C GLY A 138 13.91 -16.55 4.85
N ILE A 139 13.53 -15.28 4.75
CA ILE A 139 14.45 -14.15 4.75
C ILE A 139 14.27 -13.31 6.02
N GLY A 140 15.37 -12.77 6.57
CA GLY A 140 15.32 -11.90 7.74
C GLY A 140 15.00 -10.44 7.39
N HIS A 141 14.56 -9.69 8.39
CA HIS A 141 14.34 -8.24 8.24
C HIS A 141 15.61 -7.47 7.85
N GLU A 142 16.77 -7.89 8.36
CA GLU A 142 18.06 -7.28 8.04
C GLU A 142 18.45 -7.46 6.56
N ASP A 143 18.10 -8.60 5.98
CA ASP A 143 18.31 -8.89 4.57
C ASP A 143 17.40 -8.02 3.70
N LEU A 144 16.13 -7.85 4.09
CA LEU A 144 15.19 -6.95 3.40
C LEU A 144 15.72 -5.50 3.39
N VAL A 145 16.21 -4.99 4.52
CA VAL A 145 16.79 -3.64 4.58
C VAL A 145 17.98 -3.53 3.63
N SER A 146 18.84 -4.56 3.60
CA SER A 146 19.99 -4.61 2.72
C SER A 146 19.59 -4.62 1.23
N LEU A 147 18.52 -5.35 0.89
CA LEU A 147 17.92 -5.37 -0.45
C LEU A 147 17.40 -3.99 -0.86
N CYS A 148 16.59 -3.35 0.00
CA CYS A 148 16.05 -2.01 -0.28
C CYS A 148 17.16 -0.96 -0.47
N MET A 149 18.25 -1.08 0.30
CA MET A 149 19.42 -0.18 0.17
C MET A 149 20.20 -0.42 -1.12
N ALA A 150 20.31 -1.68 -1.56
CA ALA A 150 20.94 -2.03 -2.83
C ALA A 150 20.12 -1.48 -4.02
N GLU A 151 18.81 -1.70 -4.02
CA GLU A 151 17.91 -1.25 -5.09
C GLU A 151 17.93 0.28 -5.26
N LYS A 152 17.94 1.00 -4.13
CA LYS A 152 18.06 2.46 -4.12
C LYS A 152 19.37 2.95 -4.76
N GLY A 153 20.45 2.18 -4.63
CA GLY A 153 21.76 2.50 -5.21
C GLY A 153 21.80 2.33 -6.74
N GLU A 154 21.01 1.42 -7.29
CA GLU A 154 20.98 1.12 -8.73
C GLU A 154 20.10 2.10 -9.54
N GLY A 155 19.36 2.97 -8.84
CA GLY A 155 18.48 3.97 -9.48
C GLY A 155 17.18 3.38 -10.02
N ASN A 156 16.85 2.13 -9.67
CA ASN A 156 15.59 1.49 -9.99
C ASN A 156 14.47 2.02 -9.06
N SER A 157 14.18 3.30 -9.23
CA SER A 157 13.39 4.13 -8.32
C SER A 157 11.87 3.99 -8.50
N ALA A 158 11.40 3.05 -9.33
CA ALA A 158 10.02 2.98 -9.79
C ALA A 158 9.26 1.72 -9.35
N SER A 159 9.69 1.05 -8.28
CA SER A 159 8.93 -0.11 -7.77
C SER A 159 7.87 0.34 -6.78
N TYR A 160 6.60 0.17 -7.15
CA TYR A 160 5.43 0.48 -6.32
C TYR A 160 5.43 -0.22 -4.96
N CYS A 161 6.14 -1.36 -4.83
CA CYS A 161 6.26 -2.05 -3.54
C CYS A 161 7.00 -1.22 -2.50
N LEU A 162 8.00 -0.43 -2.93
CA LEU A 162 8.76 0.43 -2.05
C LEU A 162 7.91 1.60 -1.54
N ASP A 163 6.97 2.10 -2.32
CA ASP A 163 6.10 3.21 -1.90
C ASP A 163 5.27 2.83 -0.67
N TYR A 164 4.75 1.60 -0.62
CA TYR A 164 4.03 1.11 0.57
C TYR A 164 4.93 0.95 1.80
N ILE A 165 6.17 0.48 1.63
CA ILE A 165 7.15 0.34 2.72
C ILE A 165 7.65 1.71 3.20
N ILE A 166 7.86 2.64 2.28
CA ILE A 166 8.23 4.01 2.60
C ILE A 166 7.08 4.68 3.34
N ALA A 167 5.84 4.52 2.86
CA ALA A 167 4.65 5.03 3.52
C ALA A 167 4.46 4.42 4.92
N SER A 168 4.86 3.17 5.19
CA SER A 168 4.73 2.58 6.53
C SER A 168 5.79 3.06 7.52
N THR A 169 6.90 3.60 7.03
CA THR A 169 8.05 4.06 7.84
C THR A 169 8.17 5.58 7.90
N GLN A 170 7.55 6.30 6.97
CA GLN A 170 7.61 7.75 6.85
C GLN A 170 6.21 8.34 6.79
N TYR A 171 5.89 9.16 7.79
CA TYR A 171 4.58 9.78 7.92
C TYR A 171 4.22 10.66 6.70
N ASP A 172 5.16 11.45 6.19
CA ASP A 172 4.90 12.33 5.03
C ASP A 172 4.54 11.54 3.78
N ALA A 173 5.18 10.39 3.56
CA ALA A 173 4.86 9.49 2.45
C ALA A 173 3.48 8.82 2.62
N PHE A 174 3.11 8.45 3.84
CA PHE A 174 1.75 7.99 4.14
C PHE A 174 0.70 9.04 3.85
N VAL A 175 0.93 10.29 4.28
CA VAL A 175 0.01 11.40 4.00
C VAL A 175 -0.14 11.57 2.50
N GLN A 176 0.97 11.63 1.76
CA GLN A 176 0.97 11.72 0.29
C GLN A 176 0.15 10.59 -0.36
N MET A 177 0.38 9.34 0.06
CA MET A 177 -0.40 8.19 -0.41
C MET A 177 -1.91 8.35 -0.13
N MET A 178 -2.30 8.88 1.03
CA MET A 178 -3.71 9.14 1.34
C MET A 178 -4.33 10.21 0.42
N TYR A 179 -3.58 11.25 0.03
CA TYR A 179 -4.04 12.23 -0.98
C TYR A 179 -4.23 11.57 -2.34
N GLU A 180 -3.28 10.74 -2.77
CA GLU A 180 -3.35 10.03 -4.05
C GLU A 180 -4.55 9.08 -4.10
N MET A 181 -4.77 8.30 -3.05
CA MET A 181 -5.91 7.38 -2.95
C MET A 181 -7.25 8.13 -2.94
N ARG A 182 -7.31 9.30 -2.30
CA ARG A 182 -8.49 10.16 -2.38
C ARG A 182 -8.74 10.63 -3.80
N HIS A 183 -7.70 11.10 -4.48
CA HIS A 183 -7.82 11.59 -5.85
C HIS A 183 -8.28 10.49 -6.81
N VAL A 184 -7.73 9.28 -6.67
CA VAL A 184 -8.16 8.11 -7.43
C VAL A 184 -9.63 7.79 -7.16
N ASN A 185 -10.07 7.80 -5.89
CA ASN A 185 -11.47 7.57 -5.55
C ASN A 185 -12.39 8.62 -6.18
N GLU A 186 -12.09 9.91 -6.03
CA GLU A 186 -12.89 11.00 -6.64
C GLU A 186 -12.99 10.84 -8.16
N PHE A 187 -11.89 10.50 -8.84
CA PHE A 187 -11.87 10.29 -10.30
C PHE A 187 -12.78 9.14 -10.76
N PHE A 188 -12.85 8.04 -10.00
CA PHE A 188 -13.69 6.90 -10.37
C PHE A 188 -15.19 7.20 -10.25
N PHE A 189 -15.63 8.02 -9.28
CA PHE A 189 -17.05 8.34 -9.10
C PHE A 189 -17.61 9.30 -10.17
N ASP A 190 -16.77 10.14 -10.78
CA ASP A 190 -17.21 11.07 -11.84
C ASP A 190 -17.43 10.38 -13.21
N THR A 191 -17.05 9.11 -13.36
CA THR A 191 -17.22 8.40 -14.64
C THR A 191 -18.65 7.94 -14.94
N ASP A 192 -19.58 8.05 -13.98
CA ASP A 192 -21.01 7.80 -14.24
C ASP A 192 -21.66 8.86 -15.14
N ASP A 193 -21.08 10.06 -15.27
CA ASP A 193 -21.50 11.07 -16.26
C ASP A 193 -20.99 10.75 -17.69
N PHE A 194 -20.11 9.75 -17.83
CA PHE A 194 -19.62 9.25 -19.13
C PHE A 194 -20.54 8.19 -19.75
N ALA A 195 -21.80 8.07 -19.31
CA ALA A 195 -22.83 7.33 -20.05
C ALA A 195 -23.08 7.88 -21.48
N GLY A 196 -22.48 9.03 -21.83
CA GLY A 196 -22.47 9.63 -23.17
C GLY A 196 -21.66 8.90 -24.24
N TYR A 197 -20.83 7.88 -23.92
CA TYR A 197 -20.10 7.13 -24.96
C TYR A 197 -20.83 5.94 -25.56
N SER A 198 -22.10 5.75 -25.18
CA SER A 198 -23.11 5.06 -25.99
C SER A 198 -23.22 5.64 -27.42
N CYS A 199 -22.64 6.83 -27.67
CA CYS A 199 -22.59 7.50 -28.98
C CYS A 199 -21.45 7.04 -29.89
N LEU A 200 -20.48 6.23 -29.43
CA LEU A 200 -19.61 5.48 -30.35
C LEU A 200 -20.41 4.30 -30.92
N GLY A 201 -21.47 4.65 -31.65
CA GLY A 201 -22.24 3.71 -32.43
C GLY A 201 -21.31 2.92 -33.35
N ASN A 202 -21.52 1.61 -33.36
CA ASN A 202 -21.23 0.69 -34.44
C ASN A 202 -20.09 1.15 -35.37
N LEU A 203 -18.85 0.84 -34.98
CA LEU A 203 -17.72 0.77 -35.90
C LEU A 203 -17.85 -0.45 -36.84
N ASP A 204 -19.05 -0.72 -37.33
CA ASP A 204 -19.42 -1.77 -38.27
C ASP A 204 -19.65 -1.18 -39.69
N ALA A 205 -19.31 0.09 -39.87
CA ALA A 205 -19.38 0.81 -41.15
C ALA A 205 -18.00 1.24 -41.67
N LEU A 206 -16.93 0.50 -41.31
CA LEU A 206 -15.70 0.55 -42.09
C LEU A 206 -15.93 -0.25 -43.37
N GLU A 207 -16.42 0.44 -44.39
CA GLU A 207 -16.48 -0.10 -45.75
C GLU A 207 -15.09 -0.63 -46.13
N PRO A 208 -14.98 -1.89 -46.60
CA PRO A 208 -13.73 -2.40 -47.11
C PRO A 208 -13.31 -1.54 -48.31
N LEU A 209 -12.11 -0.95 -48.23
CA LEU A 209 -11.47 -0.29 -49.36
C LEU A 209 -11.27 -1.32 -50.47
N GLU A 210 -12.25 -1.40 -51.38
CA GLU A 210 -12.15 -2.17 -52.60
C GLU A 210 -11.07 -1.56 -53.50
N GLY A 211 -9.99 -2.33 -53.69
CA GLY A 211 -9.42 -2.63 -55.00
C GLY A 211 -9.17 -1.46 -55.96
N GLY A 212 -8.06 -0.76 -55.78
CA GLY A 212 -7.40 -0.01 -56.86
C GLY A 212 -6.33 -0.86 -57.53
N GLY A 213 -6.73 -1.75 -58.42
CA GLY A 213 -5.81 -2.37 -59.37
C GLY A 213 -5.46 -1.37 -60.47
N GLU A 214 -4.18 -1.10 -60.68
CA GLU A 214 -3.73 -0.47 -61.93
C GLU A 214 -2.45 -1.17 -62.38
N GLY A 215 -2.57 -1.84 -63.52
CA GLY A 215 -1.51 -2.63 -64.10
C GLY A 215 -0.71 -1.89 -65.16
N ALA A 216 0.38 -2.56 -65.54
CA ALA A 216 1.10 -2.49 -66.81
C ALA A 216 1.95 -1.22 -67.06
N PRO A 217 2.94 -1.27 -67.97
CA PRO A 217 3.36 -2.37 -68.85
C PRO A 217 4.65 -3.10 -68.47
#